data_AF-A0A0S7EV04-F1
#
_entry.id   AF-A0A0S7EV04-F1
#
_cell.length_a   1.000
_cell.length_b   1.000
_cell.length_c   1.000
_cell.angle_alpha   90.00
_cell.angle_beta   90.00
_cell.angle_gamma   90.00
#
_symmetry.space_group_name_H-M   'P 1'
#
loop_
_entity.id
_entity.type
_entity.pdbx_description
1 polymer ?
#
loop_
_entity_poly.entity_id
_entity_poly.type
_entity_poly.pdbx_seq_one_letter_code
_entity_poly.pdbx_strand_id
1 'polypeptide(L)'
;MYGCTEAFLADMKWILHNCIIYNGGNHKLTATAKVIVKICEHEMNEIEVCPECYLSSCQKRENWFCEPCSQPHPLVWAKLKGFPFWPAKALREKDGQVDARFFGQHDRAWVPINNCYLMS
;
A
#
# COMPACT_ATOMS: atom_id res chain seq x y z
N MET A 1 3.01 -22.98 -2.88
CA MET A 1 2.04 -23.25 -1.81
C MET A 1 0.93 -22.20 -1.81
N TYR A 2 1.23 -20.90 -1.96
CA TYR A 2 0.20 -19.85 -2.15
C TYR A 2 0.12 -19.39 -3.61
N GLY A 3 -1.10 -19.25 -4.14
CA GLY A 3 -1.36 -18.83 -5.52
C GLY A 3 -1.79 -17.37 -5.68
N CYS A 4 -2.14 -16.70 -4.58
CA CYS A 4 -2.53 -15.29 -4.53
C CYS A 4 -2.26 -14.72 -3.12
N THR A 5 -2.33 -13.39 -2.98
CA THR A 5 -2.09 -12.71 -1.70
C THR A 5 -3.16 -13.04 -0.66
N GLU A 6 -4.40 -13.29 -1.08
CA GLU A 6 -5.50 -13.68 -0.20
C GLU A 6 -5.28 -15.04 0.44
N ALA A 7 -4.71 -16.00 -0.31
CA ALA A 7 -4.38 -17.31 0.21
C ALA A 7 -3.31 -17.22 1.30
N PHE A 8 -2.30 -16.37 1.11
CA PHE A 8 -1.28 -16.12 2.14
C PHE A 8 -1.88 -15.44 3.37
N LEU A 9 -2.71 -14.42 3.18
CA LEU A 9 -3.36 -13.69 4.26
C LEU A 9 -4.32 -14.58 5.08
N ALA A 10 -5.03 -15.51 4.43
CA ALA A 10 -5.90 -16.47 5.10
C ALA A 10 -5.12 -17.32 6.10
N ASP A 11 -3.93 -17.80 5.74
CA ASP A 11 -3.07 -18.57 6.64
C ASP A 11 -2.48 -17.71 7.76
N MET A 12 -2.12 -16.45 7.49
CA MET A 12 -1.68 -15.53 8.54
C MET A 12 -2.78 -15.24 9.58
N LYS A 13 -4.06 -15.28 9.17
CA LYS A 13 -5.19 -15.12 10.10
C LYS A 13 -5.33 -16.29 11.08
N TRP A 14 -4.83 -17.49 10.76
CA TRP A 14 -4.78 -18.61 11.71
C TRP A 14 -3.90 -18.32 12.92
N ILE A 15 -2.81 -17.57 12.76
CA ILE A 15 -1.95 -17.16 13.89
C ILE A 15 -2.77 -16.35 14.90
N LEU A 16 -3.53 -15.37 14.43
CA LEU A 16 -4.39 -14.56 15.28
C LEU A 16 -5.53 -15.38 15.89
N HIS A 17 -6.21 -16.20 15.08
CA HIS A 17 -7.29 -17.07 15.54
C HIS A 17 -6.82 -18.00 16.68
N ASN A 18 -5.72 -18.71 16.47
CA ASN A 18 -5.14 -19.63 17.44
C ASN A 18 -4.69 -18.88 18.71
N CYS A 19 -4.11 -17.69 18.56
CA CYS A 19 -3.72 -16.86 19.69
C CYS A 19 -4.93 -16.44 20.54
N ILE A 20 -6.05 -16.09 19.92
CA ILE A 20 -7.30 -15.76 20.61
C ILE A 20 -7.85 -16.97 21.36
N ILE A 21 -7.88 -18.14 20.73
CA ILE A 21 -8.37 -19.38 21.35
C ILE A 21 -7.53 -19.75 22.57
N TYR A 22 -6.21 -19.75 22.43
CA TYR A 22 -5.32 -20.23 23.49
C TYR A 22 -5.11 -19.21 24.62
N ASN A 23 -4.91 -17.93 24.29
CA ASN A 23 -4.54 -16.91 25.27
C ASN A 23 -5.71 -16.01 25.69
N GLY A 24 -6.82 -16.00 24.93
CA GLY A 24 -7.92 -15.06 25.10
C GLY A 24 -7.76 -13.76 24.32
N GLY A 25 -8.90 -13.12 24.01
CA GLY A 25 -8.98 -11.94 23.14
C GLY A 25 -8.27 -10.67 23.65
N ASN A 26 -8.11 -10.55 24.97
CA ASN A 26 -7.51 -9.40 25.65
C ASN A 26 -6.04 -9.62 26.08
N HIS A 27 -5.47 -10.79 25.77
CA HIS A 27 -4.10 -11.08 26.14
C HIS A 27 -3.09 -10.26 25.32
N LYS A 28 -1.93 -9.92 25.90
CA LYS A 28 -0.89 -9.12 25.24
C LYS A 28 -0.40 -9.76 23.93
N LEU A 29 -0.25 -11.09 23.90
CA LEU A 29 0.11 -11.82 22.68
C LEU A 29 -0.94 -11.67 21.58
N THR A 30 -2.23 -11.65 21.95
CA THR A 30 -3.31 -11.43 20.99
C THR A 30 -3.27 -10.02 20.41
N ALA A 31 -2.90 -9.01 21.21
CA ALA A 31 -2.69 -7.66 20.71
C ALA A 31 -1.53 -7.62 19.68
N THR A 32 -0.42 -8.32 19.95
CA THR A 32 0.68 -8.47 19.00
C THR A 32 0.26 -9.20 17.72
N ALA A 33 -0.49 -10.30 17.84
CA ALA A 33 -0.99 -11.06 16.69
C ALA A 33 -1.92 -10.21 15.80
N LYS A 34 -2.77 -9.34 16.39
CA LYS A 34 -3.60 -8.38 15.63
C LYS A 34 -2.73 -7.41 14.82
N VAL A 35 -1.62 -6.93 15.39
CA VAL A 35 -0.68 -6.05 14.69
C VAL A 35 -0.01 -6.79 13.53
N ILE A 36 0.43 -8.03 13.73
CA ILE A 36 1.03 -8.86 12.67
C ILE A 36 0.06 -9.05 11.50
N VAL A 37 -1.21 -9.40 11.76
CA VAL A 37 -2.21 -9.54 10.70
C VAL A 37 -2.44 -8.22 9.97
N LYS A 38 -2.53 -7.09 10.69
CA LYS A 38 -2.68 -5.77 10.07
C LYS A 38 -1.50 -5.39 9.16
N ILE A 39 -0.28 -5.69 9.57
CA ILE A 39 0.91 -5.49 8.72
C ILE A 39 0.78 -6.36 7.47
N CYS A 40 0.43 -7.64 7.63
CA CYS A 40 0.24 -8.54 6.48
C CYS A 40 -0.84 -8.02 5.52
N GLU A 41 -1.97 -7.54 6.03
CA GLU A 41 -3.04 -6.94 5.21
C GLU A 41 -2.54 -5.73 4.43
N HIS A 42 -1.73 -4.88 5.07
CA HIS A 42 -1.11 -3.74 4.40
C HIS A 42 -0.20 -4.21 3.26
N GLU A 43 0.77 -5.09 3.54
CA GLU A 43 1.73 -5.58 2.55
C GLU A 43 1.05 -6.32 1.38
N MET A 44 -0.01 -7.10 1.64
CA MET A 44 -0.75 -7.76 0.58
C MET A 44 -1.45 -6.72 -0.33
N ASN A 45 -2.07 -5.70 0.25
CA ASN A 45 -2.67 -4.62 -0.55
C ASN A 45 -1.60 -3.87 -1.37
N GLU A 46 -0.38 -3.71 -0.86
CA GLU A 46 0.71 -3.10 -1.63
C GLU A 46 1.08 -3.88 -2.88
N ILE A 47 1.17 -5.20 -2.74
CA ILE A 47 1.43 -6.12 -3.86
C ILE A 47 0.30 -6.01 -4.88
N GLU A 48 -0.96 -6.03 -4.44
CA GLU A 48 -2.13 -5.92 -5.33
C GLU A 48 -2.26 -4.56 -6.02
N VAL A 49 -1.75 -3.48 -5.41
CA VAL A 49 -1.71 -2.16 -6.07
C VAL A 49 -0.75 -2.16 -7.24
N CYS A 50 0.49 -2.60 -7.02
CA CYS A 50 1.48 -2.77 -8.08
C CYS A 50 2.67 -3.59 -7.55
N PRO A 51 2.89 -4.84 -8.04
CA PRO A 51 3.94 -5.71 -7.54
C PRO A 51 5.34 -5.21 -7.87
N GLU A 52 5.51 -4.52 -9.01
CA GLU A 52 6.79 -3.89 -9.39
C GLU A 52 7.13 -2.73 -8.44
N CYS A 53 6.16 -1.85 -8.15
CA CYS A 53 6.35 -0.77 -7.18
C CYS A 53 6.63 -1.31 -5.76
N TYR A 54 5.96 -2.41 -5.37
CA TYR A 54 6.22 -3.07 -4.09
C TYR A 54 7.67 -3.55 -4.03
N LEU A 55 8.10 -4.34 -5.02
CA LEU A 55 9.45 -4.88 -5.10
C LEU A 55 10.53 -3.80 -5.09
N SER A 56 10.40 -2.76 -5.92
CA SER A 56 11.36 -1.65 -5.95
C SER A 56 11.40 -0.91 -4.60
N SER A 57 10.26 -0.75 -3.92
CA SER A 57 10.21 -0.12 -2.59
C SER A 57 10.80 -0.96 -1.46
N CYS A 58 10.80 -2.30 -1.60
CA CYS A 58 11.49 -3.20 -0.69
C CYS A 58 13.01 -3.19 -0.91
N GLN A 59 13.45 -3.21 -2.18
CA GLN A 59 14.87 -3.28 -2.52
C GLN A 59 15.60 -1.94 -2.34
N LYS A 60 14.89 -0.80 -2.52
CA LYS A 60 15.42 0.56 -2.34
C LYS A 60 16.76 0.78 -3.06
N ARG A 61 16.87 0.30 -4.30
CA ARG A 61 17.99 0.64 -5.18
C ARG A 61 18.07 2.15 -5.37
N GLU A 62 19.22 2.63 -5.83
CA GLU A 62 19.37 4.04 -6.18
C GLU A 62 18.29 4.43 -7.21
N ASN A 63 17.60 5.55 -6.96
CA ASN A 63 16.50 6.03 -7.82
C ASN A 63 15.36 5.01 -8.05
N TRP A 64 15.13 4.06 -7.13
CA TRP A 64 14.07 3.04 -7.26
C TRP A 64 12.69 3.62 -7.59
N PHE A 65 12.38 4.84 -7.12
CA PHE A 65 11.11 5.48 -7.40
C PHE A 65 11.01 6.06 -8.81
N CYS A 66 12.12 6.29 -9.50
CA CYS A 66 12.18 6.73 -10.89
C CYS A 66 12.10 5.56 -11.88
N GLU A 67 12.25 4.32 -11.41
CA GLU A 67 12.08 3.14 -12.25
C GLU A 67 10.61 3.07 -12.74
N PRO A 68 10.38 2.98 -14.06
CA PRO A 68 9.04 2.77 -14.60
C PRO A 68 8.63 1.31 -14.37
N CYS A 69 7.36 1.11 -14.03
CA CYS A 69 6.74 -0.21 -14.09
C CYS A 69 6.46 -0.57 -15.56
N SER A 70 6.26 -1.87 -15.82
CA SER A 70 5.96 -2.40 -17.15
C SER A 70 4.71 -1.76 -17.76
N GLN A 71 3.71 -1.44 -16.93
CA GLN A 71 2.65 -0.49 -17.22
C GLN A 71 2.92 0.82 -16.47
N PRO A 72 3.46 1.86 -17.12
CA PRO A 72 3.82 3.09 -16.43
C PRO A 72 2.62 3.78 -15.80
N HIS A 73 2.79 4.19 -14.53
CA HIS A 73 1.80 4.96 -13.81
C HIS A 73 1.71 6.40 -14.36
N PRO A 74 0.50 6.94 -14.61
CA PRO A 74 0.35 8.35 -14.98
C PRO A 74 0.98 9.26 -13.94
N LEU A 75 1.74 10.25 -14.41
CA LEU A 75 2.30 11.28 -13.55
C LEU A 75 1.29 12.41 -13.42
N VAL A 76 1.05 12.83 -12.18
CA VAL A 76 0.07 13.87 -11.87
C VAL A 76 0.64 14.90 -10.92
N TRP A 77 0.15 16.12 -11.05
CA TRP A 77 0.15 17.10 -9.97
C TRP A 77 -1.07 16.80 -9.08
N ALA A 78 -0.85 16.30 -7.87
CA ALA A 78 -1.91 16.00 -6.92
C ALA A 78 -1.91 16.99 -5.76
N LYS A 79 -3.10 17.42 -5.32
CA LYS A 79 -3.26 18.34 -4.19
C LYS A 79 -4.09 17.74 -3.06
N LEU A 80 -3.40 17.42 -1.98
CA LEU A 80 -4.02 17.07 -0.70
C LEU A 80 -4.41 18.34 0.06
N LYS A 81 -5.55 18.31 0.78
CA LYS A 81 -6.03 19.45 1.55
C LYS A 81 -4.97 19.88 2.59
N GLY A 82 -4.59 21.16 2.56
CA GLY A 82 -3.58 21.72 3.47
C GLY A 82 -2.14 21.67 2.93
N PHE A 83 -1.91 21.09 1.75
CA PHE A 83 -0.60 20.97 1.12
C PHE A 83 -0.59 21.66 -0.27
N PRO A 84 0.58 22.08 -0.77
CA PRO A 84 0.72 22.53 -2.15
C PRO A 84 0.47 21.36 -3.13
N PHE A 85 0.35 21.69 -4.42
CA PHE A 85 0.44 20.67 -5.46
C PHE A 85 1.82 20.01 -5.40
N TRP A 86 1.84 18.69 -5.55
CA TRP A 86 3.08 17.93 -5.54
C TRP A 86 3.05 16.85 -6.63
N PRO A 87 4.19 16.56 -7.27
CA PRO A 87 4.26 15.49 -8.27
C PRO A 87 4.03 14.13 -7.61
N ALA A 88 3.24 13.27 -8.26
CA ALA A 88 2.94 11.91 -7.81
C ALA A 88 2.76 10.93 -8.97
N LYS A 89 2.96 9.64 -8.68
CA LYS A 89 2.46 8.53 -9.50
C LYS A 89 1.01 8.22 -9.11
N ALA A 90 0.10 8.20 -10.08
CA ALA A 90 -1.28 7.73 -9.88
C ALA A 90 -1.32 6.20 -10.01
N LEU A 91 -1.45 5.49 -8.90
CA LEU A 91 -1.34 4.03 -8.87
C LEU A 91 -2.65 3.33 -9.26
N ARG A 92 -3.77 3.82 -8.73
CA ARG A 92 -5.13 3.35 -9.05
C ARG A 92 -6.15 4.45 -8.77
N GLU A 93 -7.33 4.33 -9.38
CA GLU A 93 -8.51 5.13 -9.07
C GLU A 93 -9.54 4.24 -8.38
N LYS A 94 -10.21 4.80 -7.38
CA LYS A 94 -11.30 4.15 -6.67
C LYS A 94 -12.25 5.20 -6.10
N ASP A 95 -13.54 5.08 -6.42
CA ASP A 95 -14.61 5.92 -5.86
C ASP A 95 -14.36 7.44 -6.01
N GLY A 96 -13.78 7.87 -7.15
CA GLY A 96 -13.46 9.27 -7.42
C GLY A 96 -12.21 9.78 -6.71
N GLN A 97 -11.40 8.88 -6.14
CA GLN A 97 -10.13 9.17 -5.48
C GLN A 97 -8.99 8.48 -6.22
N VAL A 98 -7.85 9.15 -6.30
CA VAL A 98 -6.61 8.62 -6.85
C VAL A 98 -5.70 8.22 -5.70
N ASP A 99 -5.21 6.98 -5.72
CA ASP A 99 -4.14 6.48 -4.86
C ASP A 99 -2.82 7.07 -5.37
N ALA A 100 -2.43 8.22 -4.83
CA ALA A 100 -1.27 8.97 -5.26
C ALA A 100 -0.06 8.64 -4.38
N ARG A 101 1.07 8.30 -5.02
CA ARG A 101 2.37 8.13 -4.36
C ARG A 101 3.32 9.25 -4.77
N PHE A 102 3.68 10.11 -3.83
CA PHE A 102 4.36 11.37 -4.10
C PHE A 102 5.86 11.20 -4.30
N PHE A 103 6.46 11.98 -5.21
CA PHE A 103 7.91 12.01 -5.36
C PHE A 103 8.57 12.70 -4.16
N GLY A 104 9.79 12.28 -3.83
CA GLY A 104 10.56 12.80 -2.70
C GLY A 104 10.38 11.96 -1.44
N GLN A 105 9.30 12.19 -0.70
CA GLN A 105 9.05 11.46 0.56
C GLN A 105 8.44 10.06 0.34
N HIS A 106 7.89 9.79 -0.85
CA HIS A 106 7.27 8.49 -1.20
C HIS A 106 6.07 8.10 -0.31
N ASP A 107 5.48 9.10 0.35
CA ASP A 107 4.23 8.99 1.07
C ASP A 107 3.06 8.77 0.11
N ARG A 108 1.97 8.27 0.67
CA ARG A 108 0.75 7.97 -0.07
C ARG A 108 -0.44 8.69 0.52
N ALA A 109 -1.34 9.09 -0.36
CA ALA A 109 -2.65 9.56 0.03
C ALA A 109 -3.69 9.26 -1.05
N TRP A 110 -4.92 9.07 -0.62
CA TRP A 110 -6.08 9.18 -1.50
C TRP A 110 -6.37 10.66 -1.73
N VAL A 111 -6.33 11.08 -3.00
CA VAL A 111 -6.55 12.46 -3.43
C VAL A 111 -7.78 12.51 -4.33
N PRO A 112 -8.73 13.44 -4.14
CA PRO A 112 -9.88 13.55 -5.02
C PRO A 112 -9.44 13.74 -6.47
N ILE A 113 -10.05 13.04 -7.42
CA ILE A 113 -9.64 13.07 -8.83
C ILE A 113 -9.66 14.48 -9.41
N ASN A 114 -10.60 15.33 -8.97
CA ASN A 114 -10.69 16.74 -9.37
C ASN A 114 -9.52 17.61 -8.89
N ASN A 115 -8.69 17.09 -7.98
CA ASN A 115 -7.47 17.71 -7.49
C ASN A 115 -6.20 17.04 -8.07
N CYS A 116 -6.35 16.21 -9.10
CA CYS A 116 -5.26 15.56 -9.82
C CYS A 116 -5.24 16.05 -11.27
N TYR A 117 -4.10 16.59 -11.72
CA TYR A 117 -3.91 17.06 -13.08
C TYR A 117 -2.77 16.29 -13.74
N LEU A 118 -2.96 15.83 -14.98
CA LEU A 118 -1.88 15.19 -15.73
C LEU A 118 -0.68 16.12 -15.84
N MET A 119 0.52 15.56 -15.67
CA MET A 119 1.76 16.29 -15.82
C MET A 119 1.97 16.63 -17.31
N SER A 120 2.07 17.93 -17.61
CA SER A 120 2.27 18.51 -18.95
C SER A 120 3.71 18.98 -19.15
#